data_AF-A0A818N9P6-F1
#
_entry.id   AF-A0A818N9P6-F1
#
_cell.length_a   1.000
_cell.length_b   1.000
_cell.length_c   1.000
_cell.angle_alpha   90.00
_cell.angle_beta   90.00
_cell.angle_gamma   90.00
#
_symmetry.space_group_name_H-M   'P 1'
#
loop_
_entity.id
_entity.type
_entity.pdbx_description
1 polymer ?
#
loop_
_entity_poly.entity_id
_entity_poly.type
_entity_poly.pdbx_seq_one_letter_code
_entity_poly.pdbx_strand_id
1 'polypeptide(L)'
;MYVVDQSSHRIQRFIAGALHSRVNVESLHFPTLGSNLGTTVAGITSNGGISVTQLKSPTAIFVTPSSFMYIVDNGNQRIQKWRIGEPSGSTVAGGNGPGSALSQISISYGIYIHNEYNIYVSDYGNHRVVLWNAGNTTGGRLVAGGNGNGNADNQLSLPYGIYVDQNGTLYIAEYGNHIISKWLPSKTTMFLMHFSRQYLDAKFGITIAGETAVAAATTITTELSPNQLPNVPCADARWSNTSRVLVNTSEGNHSAISLLFDPYDFIIDVNDNIYVADGSNNRVIRFATGSTSGEIVAGMGSGGKGKSELAFPTALFLTRNYTLFIADSNNSRVQKWKYDEPLGFTVAGGDGSGVTLDKISVSYGLYVDDQYNVYVSEYENHRVTLWMNNNKTIGRLVAGGNGNGTASNQLNCPRGIHVTTNGTIYIADYNNHRIQKWTRDASSGWTVAGQSGVNGSSSRQLWNPTAVLVDQYNNLFILDTRNTRIQKWPPGSIDGSTVISIPASFIGYSMRFDQAGNLLVVDGLHKRIISFPVVCSSNATGRVFSRPTSVLT
;
A
#
# COMPACT_ATOMS: atom_id res chain seq x y z
N MET A 1 3.08 22.16 -9.42
CA MET A 1 1.67 21.84 -9.71
C MET A 1 1.29 22.46 -11.04
N TYR A 2 0.59 21.73 -11.91
CA TYR A 2 -0.02 22.28 -13.13
C TYR A 2 -1.53 22.33 -12.94
N VAL A 3 -2.16 23.42 -13.37
CA VAL A 3 -3.60 23.63 -13.26
C VAL A 3 -4.16 23.91 -14.65
N VAL A 4 -5.25 23.20 -14.98
CA VAL A 4 -6.05 23.47 -16.18
C VAL A 4 -7.07 24.55 -15.82
N ASP A 5 -6.87 25.76 -16.34
CA ASP A 5 -7.86 26.83 -16.22
C ASP A 5 -8.75 26.83 -17.46
N GLN A 6 -9.90 26.18 -17.32
CA GLN A 6 -10.88 26.08 -18.40
C GLN A 6 -11.41 27.46 -18.82
N SER A 7 -11.55 28.39 -17.87
CA SER A 7 -12.17 29.71 -18.08
C SER A 7 -11.26 30.67 -18.84
N SER A 8 -9.96 30.67 -18.52
CA SER A 8 -8.97 31.48 -19.24
C SER A 8 -8.28 30.76 -20.40
N HIS A 9 -8.66 29.49 -20.64
CA HIS A 9 -8.13 28.63 -21.69
C HIS A 9 -6.61 28.42 -21.59
N ARG A 10 -6.09 28.31 -20.36
CA ARG A 10 -4.65 28.27 -20.07
C ARG A 10 -4.27 27.07 -19.24
N ILE A 11 -3.00 26.69 -19.36
CA ILE A 11 -2.34 25.83 -18.37
C ILE A 11 -1.38 26.69 -17.55
N GLN A 12 -1.52 26.64 -16.24
CA GLN A 12 -0.68 27.40 -15.31
C GLN A 12 0.21 26.46 -14.50
N ARG A 13 1.49 26.82 -14.36
CA ARG A 13 2.45 26.14 -13.48
C ARG A 13 2.63 26.96 -12.20
N PHE A 14 2.47 26.29 -11.07
CA PHE A 14 2.75 26.80 -9.73
C PHE A 14 3.97 26.08 -9.14
N ILE A 15 4.93 26.85 -8.65
CA ILE A 15 6.13 26.37 -7.95
C ILE A 15 5.81 26.35 -6.45
N ALA A 16 6.10 25.25 -5.77
CA ALA A 16 5.88 25.13 -4.33
C ALA A 16 6.90 25.97 -3.55
N GLY A 17 6.44 26.89 -2.68
CA GLY A 17 7.31 27.77 -1.88
C GLY A 17 6.84 29.23 -1.73
N ALA A 18 5.81 29.66 -2.47
CA ALA A 18 5.16 30.95 -2.21
C ALA A 18 4.17 30.81 -1.04
N LEU A 19 4.28 31.69 -0.04
CA LEU A 19 3.41 31.79 1.15
C LEU A 19 1.91 31.79 0.76
N HIS A 20 1.19 30.67 0.87
CA HIS A 20 -0.28 30.67 0.75
C HIS A 20 -0.95 29.94 1.91
N SER A 21 -1.84 30.68 2.59
CA SER A 21 -2.78 30.17 3.57
C SER A 21 -3.77 29.20 2.91
N ARG A 22 -3.90 28.01 3.51
CA ARG A 22 -4.97 27.00 3.40
C ARG A 22 -6.10 27.34 2.41
N VAL A 23 -6.16 26.61 1.30
CA VAL A 23 -7.37 26.52 0.46
C VAL A 23 -8.22 25.36 0.97
N ASN A 24 -9.37 25.64 1.56
CA ASN A 24 -10.40 24.65 1.88
C ASN A 24 -11.19 24.33 0.61
N VAL A 25 -11.29 23.04 0.26
CA VAL A 25 -11.79 22.54 -1.03
C VAL A 25 -13.27 22.11 -0.96
N GLU A 26 -14.11 22.89 -0.27
CA GLU A 26 -15.57 22.66 -0.29
C GLU A 26 -16.35 23.75 -1.03
N SER A 27 -15.68 24.82 -1.45
CA SER A 27 -16.17 25.68 -2.53
C SER A 27 -14.96 26.32 -3.21
N LEU A 28 -14.84 26.19 -4.53
CA LEU A 28 -13.90 26.97 -5.32
C LEU A 28 -14.40 28.43 -5.36
N HIS A 29 -14.28 29.15 -4.25
CA HIS A 29 -14.15 30.59 -4.29
C HIS A 29 -12.66 30.89 -4.48
N PHE A 30 -12.29 31.12 -5.73
CA PHE A 30 -10.97 31.67 -6.06
C PHE A 30 -10.81 33.02 -5.36
N PRO A 31 -9.62 33.34 -4.82
CA PRO A 31 -9.36 34.68 -4.33
C PRO A 31 -9.59 35.68 -5.47
N THR A 32 -10.41 36.68 -5.19
CA THR A 32 -10.56 37.86 -6.04
C THR A 32 -9.19 38.48 -6.32
N LEU A 33 -9.01 38.87 -7.57
CA LEU A 33 -7.91 39.64 -8.16
C LEU A 33 -6.87 40.18 -7.16
N GLY A 34 -5.66 39.61 -7.23
CA GLY A 34 -4.44 40.24 -6.73
C GLY A 34 -3.78 39.50 -5.58
N SER A 35 -3.09 38.39 -5.87
CA SER A 35 -1.68 38.16 -5.48
C SER A 35 -1.27 36.70 -5.71
N ASN A 36 -0.15 36.54 -6.44
CA ASN A 36 0.68 35.35 -6.66
C ASN A 36 0.34 34.49 -7.90
N LEU A 37 0.91 34.94 -9.03
CA LEU A 37 0.70 34.46 -10.40
C LEU A 37 1.36 33.09 -10.66
N GLY A 38 0.58 32.08 -11.04
CA GLY A 38 1.11 30.91 -11.75
C GLY A 38 1.64 31.32 -13.13
N THR A 39 2.75 30.73 -13.58
CA THR A 39 3.30 31.01 -14.91
C THR A 39 2.46 30.28 -15.95
N THR A 40 1.94 30.98 -16.95
CA THR A 40 1.24 30.34 -18.08
C THR A 40 2.26 29.56 -18.90
N VAL A 41 2.02 28.26 -19.11
CA VAL A 41 2.93 27.35 -19.82
C VAL A 41 2.33 26.78 -21.11
N ALA A 42 1.03 26.99 -21.36
CA ALA A 42 0.34 26.73 -22.63
C ALA A 42 -0.95 27.57 -22.73
N GLY A 43 -1.42 27.86 -23.96
CA GLY A 43 -2.62 28.69 -24.20
C GLY A 43 -2.40 30.19 -24.00
N ILE A 44 -1.29 30.72 -24.53
CA ILE A 44 -0.68 31.99 -24.11
C ILE A 44 -1.55 33.23 -24.44
N THR A 45 -2.49 33.12 -25.37
CA THR A 45 -3.48 34.18 -25.66
C THR A 45 -4.75 33.99 -24.85
N SER A 46 -5.22 35.00 -24.13
CA SER A 46 -6.41 34.94 -23.24
C SER A 46 -7.75 34.66 -23.95
N ASN A 47 -7.79 34.80 -25.27
CA ASN A 47 -8.98 34.55 -26.06
C ASN A 47 -8.77 33.20 -26.74
N GLY A 48 -9.40 32.14 -26.21
CA GLY A 48 -9.22 30.79 -26.71
C GLY A 48 -9.46 30.69 -28.22
N GLY A 49 -8.90 29.67 -28.86
CA GLY A 49 -8.94 29.58 -30.32
C GLY A 49 -8.43 28.27 -30.87
N ILE A 50 -8.42 28.16 -32.20
CA ILE A 50 -8.12 26.91 -32.93
C ILE A 50 -6.64 26.79 -33.35
N SER A 51 -5.87 27.88 -33.26
CA SER A 51 -4.45 27.89 -33.61
C SER A 51 -3.65 26.92 -32.73
N VAL A 52 -2.49 26.48 -33.21
CA VAL A 52 -1.54 25.66 -32.46
C VAL A 52 -0.94 26.37 -31.24
N THR A 53 -1.05 27.70 -31.17
CA THR A 53 -0.66 28.54 -30.02
C THR A 53 -1.80 28.73 -28.99
N GLN A 54 -2.98 28.19 -29.26
CA GLN A 54 -4.20 28.44 -28.49
C GLN A 54 -4.84 27.14 -28.01
N LEU A 55 -5.63 27.25 -26.94
CA LEU A 55 -6.52 26.22 -26.44
C LEU A 55 -7.93 26.80 -26.36
N LYS A 56 -8.94 25.95 -26.32
CA LYS A 56 -10.34 26.30 -26.14
C LYS A 56 -10.97 25.30 -25.18
N SER A 57 -11.31 25.79 -24.00
CA SER A 57 -11.90 25.01 -22.89
C SER A 57 -11.14 23.71 -22.59
N PRO A 58 -9.83 23.77 -22.25
CA PRO A 58 -9.08 22.56 -21.92
C PRO A 58 -9.67 21.89 -20.67
N THR A 59 -9.68 20.55 -20.64
CA THR A 59 -10.35 19.77 -19.58
C THR A 59 -9.43 18.82 -18.81
N ALA A 60 -8.32 18.37 -19.42
CA ALA A 60 -7.36 17.49 -18.78
C ALA A 60 -5.94 17.69 -19.33
N ILE A 61 -4.96 17.28 -18.54
CA ILE A 61 -3.54 17.37 -18.86
C ILE A 61 -2.82 16.10 -18.42
N PHE A 62 -1.87 15.63 -19.23
CA PHE A 62 -0.89 14.61 -18.88
C PHE A 62 0.51 15.16 -19.12
N VAL A 63 1.39 15.12 -18.12
CA VAL A 63 2.75 15.65 -18.21
C VAL A 63 3.73 14.49 -18.23
N THR A 64 4.64 14.44 -19.20
CA THR A 64 5.66 13.40 -19.29
C THR A 64 6.96 13.83 -18.60
N PRO A 65 7.77 12.88 -18.11
CA PRO A 65 9.12 13.17 -17.61
C PRO A 65 10.04 13.83 -18.65
N SER A 66 9.77 13.62 -19.95
CA SER A 66 10.50 14.19 -21.08
C SER A 66 10.20 15.68 -21.37
N SER A 67 9.61 16.41 -20.41
CA SER A 67 9.26 17.84 -20.54
C SER A 67 8.22 18.15 -21.64
N PHE A 68 7.34 17.20 -21.93
CA PHE A 68 6.15 17.43 -22.75
C PHE A 68 4.87 17.41 -21.90
N MET A 69 3.83 18.09 -22.38
CA MET A 69 2.48 17.97 -21.87
C MET A 69 1.51 17.66 -23.00
N TYR A 70 0.52 16.83 -22.70
CA TYR A 70 -0.57 16.49 -23.58
C TYR A 70 -1.85 17.04 -22.97
N ILE A 71 -2.57 17.85 -23.74
CA ILE A 71 -3.70 18.64 -23.26
C ILE A 71 -4.94 18.19 -24.02
N VAL A 72 -5.99 17.87 -23.29
CA VAL A 72 -7.33 17.68 -23.86
C VAL A 72 -7.91 19.05 -24.14
N ASP A 73 -7.82 19.48 -25.39
CA ASP A 73 -8.34 20.76 -25.90
C ASP A 73 -9.79 20.57 -26.33
N ASN A 74 -10.67 20.38 -25.33
CA ASN A 74 -12.02 19.85 -25.50
C ASN A 74 -12.90 20.70 -26.43
N GLY A 75 -12.81 22.03 -26.32
CA GLY A 75 -13.57 22.95 -27.17
C GLY A 75 -13.17 22.90 -28.64
N ASN A 76 -12.02 22.32 -28.96
CA ASN A 76 -11.54 22.05 -30.31
C ASN A 76 -11.51 20.55 -30.65
N GLN A 77 -12.05 19.68 -29.78
CA GLN A 77 -12.15 18.22 -29.96
C GLN A 77 -10.83 17.57 -30.39
N ARG A 78 -9.73 17.98 -29.78
CA ARG A 78 -8.39 17.51 -30.12
C ARG A 78 -7.51 17.33 -28.88
N ILE A 79 -6.45 16.55 -29.06
CA ILE A 79 -5.36 16.43 -28.11
C ILE A 79 -4.16 17.20 -28.66
N GLN A 80 -3.65 18.14 -27.86
CA GLN A 80 -2.48 18.94 -28.21
C GLN A 80 -1.26 18.46 -27.42
N LYS A 81 -0.15 18.16 -28.11
CA LYS A 81 1.17 17.93 -27.51
C LYS A 81 1.97 19.23 -27.51
N TRP A 82 2.42 19.67 -26.35
CA TRP A 82 3.23 20.87 -26.15
C TRP A 82 4.53 20.49 -25.46
N ARG A 83 5.63 21.12 -25.85
CA ARG A 83 6.83 21.11 -25.01
C ARG A 83 6.67 22.19 -23.93
N ILE A 84 7.00 21.87 -22.69
CA ILE A 84 6.73 22.77 -21.55
C ILE A 84 7.50 24.08 -21.74
N GLY A 85 6.77 25.20 -21.79
CA GLY A 85 7.34 26.55 -21.95
C GLY A 85 7.50 27.03 -23.40
N GLU A 86 7.22 26.19 -24.40
CA GLU A 86 7.21 26.60 -25.81
C GLU A 86 5.90 27.32 -26.19
N PRO A 87 5.92 28.21 -27.21
CA PRO A 87 4.78 29.04 -27.55
C PRO A 87 3.64 28.33 -28.28
N SER A 88 3.88 27.12 -28.79
CA SER A 88 2.92 26.35 -29.61
C SER A 88 3.03 24.85 -29.36
N GLY A 89 1.93 24.14 -29.61
CA GLY A 89 1.89 22.68 -29.67
C GLY A 89 1.61 22.12 -31.06
N SER A 90 1.32 20.83 -31.11
CA SER A 90 0.85 20.12 -32.31
C SER A 90 -0.33 19.21 -31.96
N THR A 91 -1.30 19.11 -32.87
CA THR A 91 -2.41 18.17 -32.70
C THR A 91 -1.92 16.73 -32.92
N VAL A 92 -2.18 15.85 -31.96
CA VAL A 92 -1.69 14.45 -31.96
C VAL A 92 -2.80 13.40 -31.92
N ALA A 93 -4.04 13.81 -31.67
CA ALA A 93 -5.24 12.98 -31.80
C ALA A 93 -6.47 13.89 -31.97
N GLY A 94 -7.50 13.43 -32.69
CA GLY A 94 -8.70 14.21 -32.99
C GLY A 94 -8.43 15.40 -33.92
N GLY A 95 -9.22 16.48 -33.76
CA GLY A 95 -9.12 17.68 -34.61
C GLY A 95 -9.91 17.60 -35.92
N ASN A 96 -10.66 16.52 -36.15
CA ASN A 96 -11.51 16.33 -37.34
C ASN A 96 -12.99 16.64 -37.07
N GLY A 97 -13.25 17.59 -36.16
CA GLY A 97 -14.58 17.93 -35.68
C GLY A 97 -15.18 16.92 -34.68
N PRO A 98 -16.30 17.28 -34.04
CA PRO A 98 -17.02 16.39 -33.14
C PRO A 98 -17.70 15.26 -33.92
N GLY A 99 -17.69 14.06 -33.36
CA GLY A 99 -18.41 12.91 -33.93
C GLY A 99 -17.94 11.59 -33.35
N SER A 100 -18.45 10.49 -33.92
CA SER A 100 -18.21 9.12 -33.45
C SER A 100 -17.28 8.32 -34.38
N ALA A 101 -16.76 8.89 -35.46
CA ALA A 101 -15.73 8.23 -36.25
C ALA A 101 -14.45 8.02 -35.41
N LEU A 102 -13.63 7.02 -35.75
CA LEU A 102 -12.36 6.79 -35.03
C LEU A 102 -11.32 7.90 -35.24
N SER A 103 -11.55 8.79 -36.20
CA SER A 103 -10.77 10.01 -36.41
C SER A 103 -11.28 11.21 -35.59
N GLN A 104 -12.42 11.06 -34.90
CA GLN A 104 -13.12 12.13 -34.19
C GLN A 104 -13.20 11.84 -32.69
N ILE A 105 -13.34 12.91 -31.91
CA ILE A 105 -13.55 12.88 -30.46
C ILE A 105 -14.78 13.76 -30.20
N SER A 106 -15.73 13.32 -29.37
CA SER A 106 -16.91 14.12 -29.04
C SER A 106 -16.59 15.07 -27.88
N ILE A 107 -16.59 14.54 -26.66
CA ILE A 107 -16.21 15.23 -25.44
C ILE A 107 -15.22 14.30 -24.75
N SER A 108 -14.07 14.83 -24.34
CA SER A 108 -13.07 14.08 -23.58
C SER A 108 -12.72 14.76 -22.27
N TYR A 109 -12.58 13.95 -21.23
CA TYR A 109 -12.22 14.38 -19.87
C TYR A 109 -11.00 13.63 -19.31
N GLY A 110 -10.49 12.62 -20.00
CA GLY A 110 -9.33 11.86 -19.56
C GLY A 110 -8.40 11.51 -20.72
N ILE A 111 -7.11 11.57 -20.42
CA ILE A 111 -6.01 11.24 -21.31
C ILE A 111 -4.96 10.46 -20.52
N TYR A 112 -4.37 9.44 -21.14
CA TYR A 112 -3.24 8.72 -20.58
C TYR A 112 -2.21 8.42 -21.66
N ILE A 113 -0.94 8.71 -21.37
CA ILE A 113 0.17 8.46 -22.27
C ILE A 113 0.99 7.31 -21.70
N HIS A 114 0.84 6.11 -22.27
CA HIS A 114 1.56 4.93 -21.80
C HIS A 114 3.04 4.97 -22.18
N ASN A 115 3.33 5.46 -23.38
CA ASN A 115 4.65 5.84 -23.86
C ASN A 115 4.48 6.93 -24.93
N GLU A 116 5.57 7.53 -25.42
CA GLU A 116 5.50 8.67 -26.35
C GLU A 116 4.74 8.39 -27.66
N TYR A 117 4.43 7.12 -27.94
CA TYR A 117 3.68 6.66 -29.11
C TYR A 117 2.21 6.32 -28.83
N ASN A 118 1.81 5.99 -27.59
CA ASN A 118 0.48 5.48 -27.29
C ASN A 118 -0.35 6.48 -26.47
N ILE A 119 -1.34 7.09 -27.11
CA ILE A 119 -2.22 8.13 -26.56
C ILE A 119 -3.62 7.53 -26.36
N TYR A 120 -3.98 7.22 -25.12
CA TYR A 120 -5.32 6.76 -24.77
C TYR A 120 -6.19 7.96 -24.44
N VAL A 121 -7.40 8.00 -25.01
CA VAL A 121 -8.34 9.10 -24.82
C VAL A 121 -9.70 8.52 -24.41
N SER A 122 -10.23 8.97 -23.28
CA SER A 122 -11.62 8.70 -22.92
C SER A 122 -12.52 9.64 -23.70
N ASP A 123 -13.31 9.07 -24.61
CA ASP A 123 -14.29 9.78 -25.40
C ASP A 123 -15.63 9.68 -24.66
N TYR A 124 -15.74 10.48 -23.60
CA TYR A 124 -16.85 10.56 -22.66
C TYR A 124 -18.21 10.58 -23.36
N GLY A 125 -18.34 11.42 -24.40
CA GLY A 125 -19.59 11.60 -25.14
C GLY A 125 -19.98 10.41 -26.02
N ASN A 126 -19.01 9.58 -26.42
CA ASN A 126 -19.23 8.40 -27.27
C ASN A 126 -19.09 7.08 -26.50
N HIS A 127 -18.96 7.11 -25.16
CA HIS A 127 -18.92 5.90 -24.33
C HIS A 127 -17.83 4.90 -24.75
N ARG A 128 -16.63 5.40 -25.01
CA ARG A 128 -15.50 4.58 -25.51
C ARG A 128 -14.15 5.11 -25.07
N VAL A 129 -13.13 4.27 -25.20
CA VAL A 129 -11.73 4.68 -25.15
C VAL A 129 -11.07 4.38 -26.49
N VAL A 130 -10.40 5.38 -27.05
CA VAL A 130 -9.70 5.30 -28.34
C VAL A 130 -8.20 5.44 -28.09
N LEU A 131 -7.43 4.50 -28.63
CA LEU A 131 -5.97 4.56 -28.67
C LEU A 131 -5.53 5.20 -29.98
N TRP A 132 -4.72 6.25 -29.87
CA TRP A 132 -4.07 6.91 -30.98
C TRP A 132 -2.57 6.69 -30.93
N ASN A 133 -1.98 6.42 -32.09
CA ASN A 133 -0.53 6.43 -32.23
C ASN A 133 -0.07 7.88 -32.43
N ALA A 134 0.99 8.31 -31.74
CA ALA A 134 1.45 9.69 -31.78
C ALA A 134 1.74 10.17 -33.21
N GLY A 135 1.15 11.32 -33.58
CA GLY A 135 1.27 11.92 -34.91
C GLY A 135 0.27 11.39 -35.95
N ASN A 136 -0.52 10.37 -35.63
CA ASN A 136 -1.65 9.96 -36.45
C ASN A 136 -2.85 10.85 -36.11
N THR A 137 -3.33 11.66 -37.05
CA THR A 137 -4.59 12.42 -36.92
C THR A 137 -5.70 11.86 -37.82
N THR A 138 -5.40 10.81 -38.60
CA THR A 138 -6.31 10.20 -39.58
C THR A 138 -7.21 9.10 -39.03
N GLY A 139 -6.88 8.52 -37.87
CA GLY A 139 -7.76 7.58 -37.17
C GLY A 139 -7.08 6.83 -36.03
N GLY A 140 -7.79 6.69 -34.91
CA GLY A 140 -7.40 5.85 -33.78
C GLY A 140 -7.94 4.43 -33.88
N ARG A 141 -7.64 3.61 -32.87
CA ARG A 141 -8.13 2.24 -32.68
C ARG A 141 -9.03 2.18 -31.45
N LEU A 142 -10.23 1.61 -31.57
CA LEU A 142 -11.10 1.35 -30.43
C LEU A 142 -10.44 0.30 -29.52
N VAL A 143 -10.33 0.60 -28.22
CA VAL A 143 -9.72 -0.30 -27.22
C VAL A 143 -10.64 -0.66 -26.06
N ALA A 144 -11.70 0.12 -25.82
CA ALA A 144 -12.77 -0.25 -24.89
C ALA A 144 -14.07 0.49 -25.23
N GLY A 145 -15.22 -0.11 -24.88
CA GLY A 145 -16.55 0.45 -25.13
C GLY A 145 -16.93 0.56 -26.61
N GLY A 146 -17.74 1.57 -26.94
CA GLY A 146 -18.19 1.84 -28.32
C GLY A 146 -19.42 1.03 -28.78
N ASN A 147 -20.01 0.21 -27.90
CA ASN A 147 -21.21 -0.60 -28.18
C ASN A 147 -22.46 -0.06 -27.46
N GLY A 148 -22.55 1.26 -27.31
CA GLY A 148 -23.63 1.94 -26.59
C GLY A 148 -23.31 2.22 -25.11
N ASN A 149 -24.18 3.03 -24.51
CA ASN A 149 -24.13 3.38 -23.09
C ASN A 149 -24.71 2.24 -22.25
N GLY A 150 -23.95 1.71 -21.31
CA GLY A 150 -24.40 0.64 -20.42
C GLY A 150 -23.26 -0.02 -19.66
N ASN A 151 -23.56 -1.13 -19.00
CA ASN A 151 -22.64 -1.86 -18.11
C ASN A 151 -22.35 -3.30 -18.58
N ALA A 152 -22.72 -3.65 -19.82
CA ALA A 152 -22.37 -4.95 -20.39
C ALA A 152 -20.86 -5.04 -20.68
N ASP A 153 -20.33 -6.26 -20.83
CA ASP A 153 -18.89 -6.54 -20.99
C ASP A 153 -18.17 -5.73 -22.08
N ASN A 154 -18.90 -5.30 -23.11
CA ASN A 154 -18.40 -4.53 -24.25
C ASN A 154 -18.88 -3.06 -24.29
N GLN A 155 -19.55 -2.59 -23.24
CA GLN A 155 -20.11 -1.23 -23.11
C GLN A 155 -19.32 -0.42 -22.07
N LEU A 156 -19.44 0.90 -22.15
CA LEU A 156 -19.01 1.81 -21.10
C LEU A 156 -20.11 2.82 -20.80
N SER A 157 -20.13 3.39 -19.61
CA SER A 157 -20.96 4.55 -19.29
C SER A 157 -20.12 5.73 -18.83
N LEU A 158 -20.16 6.80 -19.64
CA LEU A 158 -19.50 8.08 -19.43
C LEU A 158 -18.04 7.94 -18.92
N PRO A 159 -17.12 7.34 -19.71
CA PRO A 159 -15.75 7.10 -19.26
C PRO A 159 -15.01 8.42 -19.00
N TYR A 160 -14.38 8.53 -17.83
CA TYR A 160 -13.74 9.76 -17.34
C TYR A 160 -12.22 9.59 -17.23
N GLY A 161 -11.70 9.21 -16.06
CA GLY A 161 -10.28 8.91 -15.86
C GLY A 161 -9.87 7.60 -16.52
N ILE A 162 -8.64 7.54 -17.05
CA ILE A 162 -8.06 6.36 -17.69
C ILE A 162 -6.62 6.17 -17.25
N TYR A 163 -6.21 4.91 -17.13
CA TYR A 163 -4.83 4.51 -16.84
C TYR A 163 -4.49 3.21 -17.58
N VAL A 164 -3.24 3.05 -18.00
CA VAL A 164 -2.75 1.81 -18.62
C VAL A 164 -1.50 1.34 -17.91
N ASP A 165 -1.53 0.10 -17.41
CA ASP A 165 -0.40 -0.52 -16.71
C ASP A 165 0.73 -0.95 -17.65
N GLN A 166 1.85 -1.41 -17.08
CA GLN A 166 3.02 -1.87 -17.84
C GLN A 166 2.74 -3.09 -18.73
N ASN A 167 1.69 -3.86 -18.42
CA ASN A 167 1.27 -5.03 -19.19
C ASN A 167 0.28 -4.69 -20.30
N GLY A 168 -0.14 -3.41 -20.43
CA GLY A 168 -1.11 -2.95 -21.40
C GLY A 168 -2.57 -3.09 -20.96
N THR A 169 -2.84 -3.41 -19.69
CA THR A 169 -4.19 -3.45 -19.12
C THR A 169 -4.71 -2.04 -18.92
N LEU A 170 -5.92 -1.78 -19.43
CA LEU A 170 -6.60 -0.50 -19.35
C LEU A 170 -7.57 -0.49 -18.18
N TYR A 171 -7.50 0.56 -17.37
CA TYR A 171 -8.41 0.83 -16.26
C TYR A 171 -9.18 2.12 -16.55
N ILE A 172 -10.51 2.09 -16.39
CA ILE A 172 -11.40 3.17 -16.81
C ILE A 172 -12.35 3.51 -15.67
N ALA A 173 -12.41 4.77 -15.28
CA ALA A 173 -13.38 5.26 -14.30
C ALA A 173 -14.66 5.60 -15.06
N GLU A 174 -15.71 4.82 -14.82
CA GLU A 174 -16.98 4.98 -15.52
C GLU A 174 -17.93 5.80 -14.66
N TYR A 175 -18.01 7.09 -14.97
CA TYR A 175 -18.83 8.03 -14.21
C TYR A 175 -20.31 7.63 -14.21
N GLY A 176 -20.82 7.10 -15.33
CA GLY A 176 -22.22 6.73 -15.44
C GLY A 176 -22.59 5.39 -14.80
N ASN A 177 -21.61 4.49 -14.65
CA ASN A 177 -21.80 3.18 -14.01
C ASN A 177 -21.35 3.16 -12.54
N HIS A 178 -20.65 4.20 -12.08
CA HIS A 178 -20.06 4.28 -10.74
C HIS A 178 -19.14 3.09 -10.43
N ILE A 179 -18.30 2.72 -11.40
CA ILE A 179 -17.31 1.63 -11.28
C ILE A 179 -15.95 2.05 -11.84
N ILE A 180 -14.93 1.25 -11.55
CA ILE A 180 -13.72 1.19 -12.38
C ILE A 180 -13.74 -0.15 -13.12
N SER A 181 -13.70 -0.11 -14.45
CA SER A 181 -13.58 -1.33 -15.27
C SER A 181 -12.14 -1.60 -15.64
N LYS A 182 -11.77 -2.88 -15.63
CA LYS A 182 -10.47 -3.41 -16.06
C LYS A 182 -10.62 -4.13 -17.40
N TRP A 183 -9.84 -3.72 -18.39
CA TRP A 183 -9.86 -4.21 -19.78
C TRP A 183 -8.48 -4.75 -20.17
N LEU A 184 -8.41 -6.03 -20.52
CA LEU A 184 -7.15 -6.69 -20.85
C LEU A 184 -6.76 -6.44 -22.33
N PRO A 185 -5.45 -6.30 -22.63
CA PRO A 185 -5.00 -5.96 -23.99
C PRO A 185 -5.31 -7.02 -25.06
N SER A 186 -5.64 -8.25 -24.65
CA SER A 186 -5.93 -9.40 -25.52
C SER A 186 -7.37 -9.93 -25.43
N LYS A 187 -8.25 -9.28 -24.63
CA LYS A 187 -9.65 -9.70 -24.47
C LYS A 187 -10.60 -8.51 -24.42
N THR A 188 -11.70 -8.59 -25.16
CA THR A 188 -12.87 -7.71 -25.05
C THR A 188 -13.72 -8.00 -23.81
N THR A 189 -13.15 -8.58 -22.75
CA THR A 189 -13.87 -9.01 -21.53
C THR A 189 -13.42 -8.19 -20.33
N MET A 190 -14.39 -7.68 -19.57
CA MET A 190 -14.23 -6.81 -18.41
C MET A 190 -14.17 -7.60 -17.09
N PHE A 191 -13.42 -7.09 -16.12
CA PHE A 191 -13.60 -7.40 -14.69
C PHE A 191 -14.11 -6.14 -13.97
N LEU A 192 -15.23 -6.24 -13.24
CA LEU A 192 -15.80 -5.12 -12.49
C LEU A 192 -15.11 -4.94 -11.13
N MET A 193 -14.68 -3.72 -10.83
CA MET A 193 -14.37 -3.29 -9.46
C MET A 193 -15.48 -2.36 -8.97
N HIS A 194 -16.23 -2.81 -7.96
CA HIS A 194 -17.26 -2.00 -7.32
C HIS A 194 -16.65 -1.12 -6.22
N PHE A 195 -16.87 0.20 -6.31
CA PHE A 195 -16.58 1.15 -5.25
C PHE A 195 -17.90 1.64 -4.64
N SER A 196 -17.88 2.14 -3.40
CA SER A 196 -19.11 2.70 -2.80
C SER A 196 -19.50 4.00 -3.53
N ARG A 197 -20.82 4.26 -3.63
CA ARG A 197 -21.39 5.43 -4.33
C ARG A 197 -20.75 6.77 -3.94
N GLN A 198 -20.27 6.89 -2.70
CA GLN A 198 -19.71 8.13 -2.17
C GLN A 198 -18.35 8.52 -2.80
N TYR A 199 -17.62 7.59 -3.45
CA TYR A 199 -16.28 7.81 -4.00
C TYR A 199 -16.23 8.13 -5.50
N LEU A 200 -17.33 8.01 -6.25
CA LEU A 200 -17.33 8.13 -7.73
C LEU A 200 -18.25 9.24 -8.28
N ASP A 201 -19.03 9.90 -7.43
CA ASP A 201 -19.96 10.97 -7.85
C ASP A 201 -19.28 12.30 -8.22
N ALA A 202 -17.94 12.40 -8.13
CA ALA A 202 -17.20 13.56 -8.61
C ALA A 202 -16.31 13.23 -9.83
N LYS A 203 -15.91 14.30 -10.53
CA LYS A 203 -15.09 14.25 -11.75
C LYS A 203 -13.66 13.82 -11.42
N PHE A 204 -13.42 12.51 -11.28
CA PHE A 204 -12.15 11.98 -10.74
C PHE A 204 -11.20 11.41 -11.82
N GLY A 205 -9.90 11.60 -11.61
CA GLY A 205 -8.85 10.89 -12.37
C GLY A 205 -8.63 9.48 -11.83
N ILE A 206 -7.97 8.60 -12.60
CA ILE A 206 -7.45 7.33 -12.08
C ILE A 206 -5.98 7.54 -11.72
N THR A 207 -5.60 7.18 -10.50
CA THR A 207 -4.20 6.99 -10.14
C THR A 207 -4.00 5.54 -9.72
N ILE A 208 -2.81 5.00 -10.02
CA ILE A 208 -2.45 3.66 -9.56
C ILE A 208 -1.38 3.82 -8.49
N ALA A 209 -1.61 3.14 -7.38
CA ALA A 209 -0.59 2.89 -6.37
C ALA A 209 -0.45 1.35 -6.28
N GLY A 210 0.60 0.82 -6.93
CA GLY A 210 0.81 -0.62 -7.09
C GLY A 210 0.08 -1.23 -8.30
N GLU A 211 -0.68 -2.32 -8.10
CA GLU A 211 -1.51 -2.98 -9.13
C GLU A 211 -3.01 -2.63 -9.01
N THR A 212 -3.37 -1.79 -8.03
CA THR A 212 -4.74 -1.37 -7.76
C THR A 212 -5.02 -0.03 -8.45
N ALA A 213 -6.00 -0.01 -9.35
CA ALA A 213 -6.54 1.26 -9.86
C ALA A 213 -7.47 1.87 -8.82
N VAL A 214 -7.16 3.10 -8.38
CA VAL A 214 -7.99 3.84 -7.43
C VAL A 214 -8.50 5.09 -8.13
N ALA A 215 -9.80 5.38 -7.99
CA ALA A 215 -10.34 6.69 -8.35
C ALA A 215 -9.69 7.72 -7.43
N ALA A 216 -8.89 8.62 -7.99
CA ALA A 216 -8.20 9.64 -7.24
C ALA A 216 -9.24 10.66 -6.74
N ALA A 217 -9.81 10.41 -5.56
CA ALA A 217 -10.30 11.49 -4.71
C ALA A 217 -9.09 12.38 -4.42
N THR A 218 -9.20 13.67 -4.74
CA THR A 218 -8.14 14.68 -4.68
C THR A 218 -7.26 14.55 -3.44
N THR A 219 -6.18 13.79 -3.61
CA THR A 219 -4.99 13.80 -2.77
C THR A 219 -3.86 13.86 -3.78
N ILE A 220 -3.28 15.05 -3.94
CA ILE A 220 -2.13 15.28 -4.80
C ILE A 220 -0.99 14.40 -4.27
N THR A 221 -0.76 13.25 -4.89
CA THR A 221 0.51 12.55 -4.79
C THR A 221 1.51 13.40 -5.57
N THR A 222 2.36 14.09 -4.84
CA THR A 222 3.56 14.69 -5.43
C THR A 222 4.46 13.53 -5.85
N GLU A 223 4.53 13.25 -7.14
CA GLU A 223 5.63 12.47 -7.70
C GLU A 223 6.93 13.25 -7.48
N LEU A 224 7.76 12.74 -6.57
CA LEU A 224 9.17 13.04 -6.52
C LEU A 224 9.87 11.90 -7.25
N SER A 225 10.71 12.26 -8.21
CA SER A 225 11.52 11.34 -9.02
C SER A 225 12.24 10.29 -8.16
N PRO A 226 12.49 9.07 -8.64
CA PRO A 226 13.13 8.01 -7.84
C PRO A 226 14.59 8.21 -7.46
N ASN A 227 15.20 9.37 -7.69
CA ASN A 227 16.61 9.58 -7.35
C ASN A 227 16.82 10.90 -6.61
N GLN A 228 17.23 10.75 -5.34
CA GLN A 228 17.82 11.80 -4.48
C GLN A 228 16.86 12.89 -3.96
N LEU A 229 15.91 12.52 -3.08
CA LEU A 229 15.50 13.46 -2.03
C LEU A 229 16.52 13.37 -0.89
N PRO A 230 17.09 14.50 -0.42
CA PRO A 230 18.07 14.44 0.64
C PRO A 230 17.39 13.95 1.92
N ASN A 231 17.83 12.78 2.40
CA ASN A 231 17.63 12.29 3.76
C ASN A 231 18.26 13.28 4.75
N VAL A 232 17.60 14.40 5.02
CA VAL A 232 17.92 15.21 6.19
C VAL A 232 16.89 14.83 7.25
N PRO A 233 17.18 13.83 8.11
CA PRO A 233 16.30 13.54 9.23
C PRO A 233 16.16 14.82 10.07
N CYS A 234 14.94 15.12 10.47
CA CYS A 234 14.72 16.09 11.54
C CYS A 234 15.42 15.56 12.79
N ALA A 235 16.44 16.27 13.27
CA ALA A 235 17.34 15.79 14.33
C ALA A 235 16.61 15.50 15.66
N ASP A 236 15.44 16.09 15.83
CA ASP A 236 14.59 16.07 17.02
C ASP A 236 13.28 15.28 16.82
N ALA A 237 13.18 14.52 15.73
CA ALA A 237 11.99 13.71 15.48
C ALA A 237 11.79 12.60 16.52
N ARG A 238 10.55 12.46 16.98
CA ARG A 238 10.14 11.53 18.03
C ARG A 238 8.72 11.05 17.79
N TRP A 239 8.36 9.86 18.26
CA TRP A 239 6.95 9.47 18.25
C TRP A 239 6.19 10.24 19.35
N SER A 240 5.00 10.69 19.01
CA SER A 240 4.05 11.23 19.97
C SER A 240 3.56 10.11 20.89
N ASN A 241 3.47 10.39 22.19
CA ASN A 241 2.77 9.51 23.13
C ASN A 241 1.24 9.58 22.96
N THR A 242 0.73 10.51 22.15
CA THR A 242 -0.68 10.58 21.77
C THR A 242 -0.95 9.62 20.61
N SER A 243 -1.63 8.52 20.90
CA SER A 243 -2.04 7.55 19.88
C SER A 243 -3.34 7.95 19.18
N ARG A 244 -3.50 7.51 17.92
CA ARG A 244 -4.77 7.56 17.18
C ARG A 244 -5.25 6.13 16.93
N VAL A 245 -6.54 5.86 17.13
CA VAL A 245 -7.10 4.55 16.78
C VAL A 245 -7.38 4.52 15.29
N LEU A 246 -6.85 3.52 14.58
CA LEU A 246 -7.03 3.35 13.14
C LEU A 246 -8.11 2.32 12.81
N VAL A 247 -8.18 1.26 13.60
CA VAL A 247 -9.23 0.24 13.52
C VAL A 247 -9.76 0.06 14.93
N ASN A 248 -11.06 0.31 15.14
CA ASN A 248 -11.73 0.13 16.42
C ASN A 248 -13.07 -0.56 16.21
N THR A 249 -13.37 -1.52 17.07
CA THR A 249 -14.63 -2.24 17.01
C THR A 249 -15.12 -2.37 18.43
N SER A 250 -16.17 -1.63 18.79
CA SER A 250 -16.70 -1.58 20.16
C SER A 250 -16.91 -2.97 20.75
N GLU A 251 -16.77 -3.10 22.08
CA GLU A 251 -17.11 -4.31 22.80
C GLU A 251 -18.63 -4.59 22.69
N GLY A 252 -19.01 -5.55 21.84
CA GLY A 252 -20.40 -5.92 21.58
C GLY A 252 -20.52 -7.15 20.70
N ASN A 253 -21.70 -7.78 20.73
CA ASN A 253 -21.98 -9.13 20.24
C ASN A 253 -21.41 -9.43 18.84
N HIS A 254 -20.68 -10.55 18.72
CA HIS A 254 -19.66 -10.86 17.71
C HIS A 254 -20.15 -11.21 16.28
N SER A 255 -21.26 -10.63 15.81
CA SER A 255 -21.89 -11.05 14.55
C SER A 255 -21.70 -10.08 13.38
N ALA A 256 -21.19 -8.87 13.62
CA ALA A 256 -20.92 -7.90 12.55
C ALA A 256 -19.55 -8.16 11.90
N ILE A 257 -19.50 -8.11 10.56
CA ILE A 257 -18.29 -8.36 9.75
C ILE A 257 -17.12 -7.48 10.17
N SER A 258 -17.38 -6.29 10.70
CA SER A 258 -16.36 -5.33 11.09
C SER A 258 -15.83 -5.49 12.51
N LEU A 259 -16.32 -6.41 13.35
CA LEU A 259 -15.85 -6.57 14.73
C LEU A 259 -14.65 -7.52 14.85
N LEU A 260 -13.57 -7.07 15.50
CA LEU A 260 -12.38 -7.88 15.77
C LEU A 260 -12.54 -8.68 17.07
N PHE A 261 -11.99 -9.88 17.10
CA PHE A 261 -11.89 -10.71 18.28
C PHE A 261 -10.53 -11.42 18.33
N ASP A 262 -9.70 -11.00 19.29
CA ASP A 262 -8.28 -11.34 19.40
C ASP A 262 -7.50 -11.05 18.10
N PRO A 263 -7.34 -9.77 17.70
CA PRO A 263 -6.46 -9.43 16.60
C PRO A 263 -5.01 -9.71 17.00
N TYR A 264 -4.32 -10.60 16.30
CA TYR A 264 -2.95 -11.02 16.67
C TYR A 264 -1.86 -10.28 15.89
N ASP A 265 -2.08 -10.09 14.59
CA ASP A 265 -1.13 -9.43 13.71
C ASP A 265 -1.85 -8.58 12.68
N PHE A 266 -1.09 -7.64 12.10
CA PHE A 266 -1.56 -6.80 11.03
C PHE A 266 -0.42 -6.44 10.09
N ILE A 267 -0.80 -6.12 8.86
CA ILE A 267 0.08 -5.67 7.79
C ILE A 267 -0.58 -4.48 7.08
N ILE A 268 0.25 -3.64 6.50
CA ILE A 268 -0.18 -2.43 5.80
C ILE A 268 0.34 -2.55 4.38
N ASP A 269 -0.54 -2.34 3.40
CA ASP A 269 -0.14 -2.34 2.00
C ASP A 269 0.38 -0.97 1.54
N VAL A 270 0.77 -0.90 0.26
CA VAL A 270 1.27 0.35 -0.35
C VAL A 270 0.20 1.46 -0.49
N ASN A 271 -1.06 1.15 -0.17
CA ASN A 271 -2.20 2.05 -0.23
C ASN A 271 -2.70 2.44 1.18
N ASP A 272 -1.94 2.09 2.22
CA ASP A 272 -2.26 2.24 3.65
C ASP A 272 -3.48 1.41 4.11
N ASN A 273 -3.92 0.42 3.32
CA ASN A 273 -4.96 -0.50 3.75
C ASN A 273 -4.38 -1.44 4.82
N ILE A 274 -5.19 -1.71 5.84
CA ILE A 274 -4.78 -2.50 7.00
C ILE A 274 -5.43 -3.88 6.91
N TYR A 275 -4.63 -4.92 6.85
CA TYR A 275 -5.10 -6.30 6.95
C TYR A 275 -4.85 -6.82 8.36
N VAL A 276 -5.86 -7.43 8.97
CA VAL A 276 -5.83 -7.86 10.37
C VAL A 276 -6.11 -9.34 10.46
N ALA A 277 -5.23 -10.09 11.14
CA ALA A 277 -5.48 -11.46 11.53
C ALA A 277 -6.43 -11.46 12.72
N ASP A 278 -7.70 -11.72 12.44
CA ASP A 278 -8.79 -11.73 13.41
C ASP A 278 -8.91 -13.16 13.97
N GLY A 279 -8.04 -13.46 14.94
CA GLY A 279 -7.69 -14.81 15.36
C GLY A 279 -8.88 -15.65 15.78
N SER A 280 -9.65 -15.17 16.76
CA SER A 280 -10.77 -15.92 17.33
C SER A 280 -11.98 -15.98 16.38
N ASN A 281 -12.06 -15.08 15.40
CA ASN A 281 -13.04 -15.14 14.31
C ASN A 281 -12.55 -15.94 13.09
N ASN A 282 -11.36 -16.53 13.13
CA ASN A 282 -10.83 -17.41 12.08
C ASN A 282 -10.82 -16.78 10.68
N ARG A 283 -10.46 -15.50 10.59
CA ARG A 283 -10.50 -14.76 9.32
C ARG A 283 -9.40 -13.70 9.24
N VAL A 284 -9.19 -13.20 8.02
CA VAL A 284 -8.42 -11.98 7.79
C VAL A 284 -9.34 -10.91 7.22
N ILE A 285 -9.32 -9.73 7.83
CA ILE A 285 -10.11 -8.58 7.41
C ILE A 285 -9.20 -7.49 6.86
N ARG A 286 -9.54 -6.92 5.71
CA ARG A 286 -8.91 -5.73 5.14
C ARG A 286 -9.78 -4.50 5.40
N PHE A 287 -9.20 -3.48 6.00
CA PHE A 287 -9.78 -2.15 6.15
C PHE A 287 -9.13 -1.22 5.14
N ALA A 288 -9.93 -0.64 4.25
CA ALA A 288 -9.44 0.41 3.36
C ALA A 288 -9.05 1.66 4.17
N THR A 289 -8.09 2.44 3.67
CA THR A 289 -7.63 3.66 4.33
C THR A 289 -8.78 4.62 4.64
N GLY A 290 -8.96 4.97 5.91
CA GLY A 290 -10.05 5.83 6.38
C GLY A 290 -11.42 5.14 6.51
N SER A 291 -11.54 3.86 6.18
CA SER A 291 -12.78 3.09 6.31
C SER A 291 -13.00 2.59 7.74
N THR A 292 -14.25 2.63 8.20
CA THR A 292 -14.70 2.01 9.46
C THR A 292 -15.26 0.60 9.25
N SER A 293 -15.45 0.17 8.00
CA SER A 293 -15.90 -1.18 7.62
C SER A 293 -14.79 -1.93 6.92
N GLY A 294 -14.65 -3.22 7.24
CA GLY A 294 -13.67 -4.12 6.63
C GLY A 294 -14.31 -5.15 5.70
N GLU A 295 -13.49 -5.71 4.83
CA GLU A 295 -13.81 -6.79 3.91
C GLU A 295 -13.07 -8.06 4.33
N ILE A 296 -13.74 -9.22 4.34
CA ILE A 296 -13.07 -10.49 4.61
C ILE A 296 -12.28 -10.90 3.36
N VAL A 297 -10.97 -11.10 3.51
CA VAL A 297 -10.07 -11.49 2.41
C VAL A 297 -9.51 -12.90 2.56
N ALA A 298 -9.71 -13.57 3.70
CA ALA A 298 -9.38 -14.97 3.90
C ALA A 298 -10.16 -15.61 5.06
N GLY A 299 -10.36 -16.94 5.01
CA GLY A 299 -10.93 -17.78 6.08
C GLY A 299 -12.46 -17.77 6.22
N MET A 300 -13.16 -16.78 5.66
CA MET A 300 -14.63 -16.68 5.61
C MET A 300 -15.39 -16.75 6.96
N GLY A 301 -14.69 -16.81 8.10
CA GLY A 301 -15.27 -16.73 9.44
C GLY A 301 -15.65 -18.06 10.09
N SER A 302 -15.51 -19.20 9.38
CA SER A 302 -15.76 -20.53 9.93
C SER A 302 -14.43 -21.23 10.22
N GLY A 303 -14.18 -21.54 11.49
CA GLY A 303 -12.99 -22.30 11.91
C GLY A 303 -12.96 -23.69 11.27
N GLY A 304 -11.87 -24.03 10.59
CA GLY A 304 -11.76 -25.34 9.92
C GLY A 304 -10.44 -25.58 9.19
N LYS A 305 -10.31 -26.73 8.53
CA LYS A 305 -9.06 -27.22 7.87
C LYS A 305 -9.12 -27.12 6.34
N GLY A 306 -10.27 -26.76 5.78
CA GLY A 306 -10.47 -26.60 4.35
C GLY A 306 -9.56 -25.54 3.74
N LYS A 307 -9.49 -25.50 2.40
CA LYS A 307 -8.70 -24.50 1.66
C LYS A 307 -9.27 -23.09 1.79
N SER A 308 -10.59 -22.96 2.01
CA SER A 308 -11.26 -21.68 2.26
C SER A 308 -11.31 -21.30 3.74
N GLU A 309 -10.79 -22.14 4.63
CA GLU A 309 -10.94 -22.02 6.08
C GLU A 309 -9.59 -21.72 6.74
N LEU A 310 -9.66 -20.99 7.84
CA LEU A 310 -8.55 -20.77 8.76
C LEU A 310 -8.98 -21.26 10.15
N ALA A 311 -8.02 -21.50 11.01
CA ALA A 311 -8.23 -21.76 12.42
C ALA A 311 -7.17 -20.98 13.21
N PHE A 312 -7.61 -19.89 13.84
CA PHE A 312 -6.78 -19.03 14.67
C PHE A 312 -5.56 -18.44 13.93
N PRO A 313 -5.77 -17.57 12.92
CA PRO A 313 -4.68 -16.91 12.24
C PRO A 313 -3.91 -15.99 13.19
N THR A 314 -2.58 -16.08 13.23
CA THR A 314 -1.75 -15.34 14.20
C THR A 314 -0.69 -14.43 13.61
N ALA A 315 -0.28 -14.65 12.36
CA ALA A 315 0.73 -13.85 11.69
C ALA A 315 0.38 -13.70 10.21
N LEU A 316 0.70 -12.53 9.67
CA LEU A 316 0.44 -12.17 8.29
C LEU A 316 1.72 -11.66 7.62
N PHE A 317 1.84 -11.96 6.32
CA PHE A 317 2.82 -11.32 5.45
C PHE A 317 2.19 -11.00 4.10
N LEU A 318 2.33 -9.76 3.63
CA LEU A 318 1.88 -9.33 2.31
C LEU A 318 3.08 -9.11 1.40
N THR A 319 3.06 -9.80 0.27
CA THR A 319 4.02 -9.58 -0.80
C THR A 319 3.57 -8.44 -1.72
N ARG A 320 4.48 -7.89 -2.52
CA ARG A 320 4.20 -6.73 -3.39
C ARG A 320 3.10 -7.00 -4.44
N ASN A 321 2.93 -8.26 -4.86
CA ASN A 321 1.88 -8.68 -5.79
C ASN A 321 0.57 -9.07 -5.05
N TYR A 322 0.34 -8.54 -3.85
CA TYR A 322 -0.86 -8.77 -3.04
C TYR A 322 -1.14 -10.26 -2.72
N THR A 323 -0.10 -11.10 -2.68
CA THR A 323 -0.23 -12.46 -2.15
C THR A 323 -0.03 -12.42 -0.63
N LEU A 324 -1.06 -12.85 0.08
CA LEU A 324 -1.14 -12.89 1.54
C LEU A 324 -0.72 -14.25 2.06
N PHE A 325 0.28 -14.29 2.94
CA PHE A 325 0.68 -15.48 3.66
C PHE A 325 0.16 -15.40 5.09
N ILE A 326 -0.44 -16.48 5.56
CA ILE A 326 -1.18 -16.54 6.83
C ILE A 326 -0.68 -17.73 7.63
N ALA A 327 -0.24 -17.46 8.86
CA ALA A 327 0.02 -18.50 9.85
C ALA A 327 -1.32 -18.97 10.39
N ASP A 328 -1.75 -20.14 9.93
CA ASP A 328 -3.00 -20.79 10.30
C ASP A 328 -2.70 -21.74 11.48
N SER A 329 -2.54 -21.14 12.66
CA SER A 329 -1.78 -21.74 13.77
C SER A 329 -2.42 -22.99 14.36
N ASN A 330 -3.75 -23.02 14.52
CA ASN A 330 -4.42 -24.23 15.02
C ASN A 330 -4.46 -25.35 13.98
N ASN A 331 -4.26 -25.03 12.71
CA ASN A 331 -4.07 -26.02 11.65
C ASN A 331 -2.60 -26.37 11.40
N SER A 332 -1.66 -25.77 12.15
CA SER A 332 -0.23 -26.09 12.06
C SER A 332 0.30 -25.96 10.62
N ARG A 333 -0.10 -24.88 9.95
CA ARG A 333 0.27 -24.63 8.55
C ARG A 333 0.44 -23.15 8.25
N VAL A 334 1.08 -22.87 7.12
CA VAL A 334 1.05 -21.55 6.49
C VAL A 334 0.32 -21.68 5.17
N GLN A 335 -0.68 -20.84 4.95
CA GLN A 335 -1.38 -20.74 3.68
C GLN A 335 -1.00 -19.46 2.94
N LYS A 336 -0.82 -19.55 1.62
CA LYS A 336 -0.81 -18.39 0.73
C LYS A 336 -2.20 -18.20 0.10
N TRP A 337 -2.63 -16.97 0.01
CA TRP A 337 -3.92 -16.52 -0.51
C TRP A 337 -3.67 -15.38 -1.48
N LYS A 338 -4.31 -15.43 -2.63
CA LYS A 338 -4.26 -14.32 -3.59
C LYS A 338 -5.52 -13.49 -3.45
N TYR A 339 -5.41 -12.18 -3.58
CA TYR A 339 -6.51 -11.23 -3.34
C TYR A 339 -7.80 -11.52 -4.14
N ASP A 340 -7.70 -12.21 -5.28
CA ASP A 340 -8.81 -12.56 -6.17
C ASP A 340 -9.19 -14.06 -6.13
N GLU A 341 -8.56 -14.86 -5.26
CA GLU A 341 -8.78 -16.30 -5.18
C GLU A 341 -9.44 -16.69 -3.84
N PRO A 342 -10.57 -17.42 -3.87
CA PRO A 342 -11.31 -17.75 -2.66
C PRO A 342 -10.67 -18.87 -1.82
N LEU A 343 -9.60 -19.48 -2.32
CA LEU A 343 -8.96 -20.65 -1.73
C LEU A 343 -7.50 -20.36 -1.41
N GLY A 344 -7.08 -20.70 -0.21
CA GLY A 344 -5.70 -20.76 0.19
C GLY A 344 -4.99 -22.05 -0.27
N PHE A 345 -3.67 -21.93 -0.37
CA PHE A 345 -2.77 -23.03 -0.68
C PHE A 345 -1.75 -23.19 0.43
N THR A 346 -1.67 -24.38 1.02
CA THR A 346 -0.63 -24.68 2.02
C THR A 346 0.75 -24.63 1.38
N VAL A 347 1.65 -23.84 1.98
CA VAL A 347 3.05 -23.68 1.55
C VAL A 347 4.06 -24.16 2.60
N ALA A 348 3.59 -24.43 3.82
CA ALA A 348 4.40 -24.95 4.91
C ALA A 348 3.52 -25.71 5.91
N GLY A 349 3.98 -26.86 6.42
CA GLY A 349 3.20 -27.74 7.29
C GLY A 349 1.95 -28.31 6.60
N GLY A 350 0.84 -28.48 7.34
CA GLY A 350 -0.45 -28.91 6.78
C GLY A 350 -0.94 -30.30 7.21
N ASP A 351 -0.04 -31.13 7.73
CA ASP A 351 -0.35 -32.52 8.11
C ASP A 351 -0.40 -32.70 9.64
N GLY A 352 -0.90 -31.69 10.36
CA GLY A 352 -0.99 -31.65 11.82
C GLY A 352 0.28 -31.13 12.51
N SER A 353 0.19 -30.96 13.83
CA SER A 353 1.32 -30.52 14.67
C SER A 353 2.33 -31.65 14.86
N GLY A 354 3.61 -31.30 14.97
CA GLY A 354 4.69 -32.24 15.26
C GLY A 354 6.06 -31.56 15.32
N VAL A 355 7.07 -32.33 15.75
CA VAL A 355 8.45 -31.85 15.97
C VAL A 355 9.39 -32.11 14.79
N THR A 356 9.01 -32.96 13.84
CA THR A 356 9.80 -33.21 12.63
C THR A 356 9.76 -32.00 11.70
N LEU A 357 10.69 -31.91 10.75
CA LEU A 357 10.85 -30.72 9.89
C LEU A 357 9.79 -30.61 8.79
N ASP A 358 9.01 -31.66 8.54
CA ASP A 358 7.80 -31.65 7.71
C ASP A 358 6.55 -31.14 8.47
N LYS A 359 6.67 -30.86 9.77
CA LYS A 359 5.60 -30.37 10.62
C LYS A 359 5.91 -28.99 11.17
N ILE A 360 4.86 -28.25 11.48
CA ILE A 360 4.90 -26.97 12.18
C ILE A 360 4.12 -27.15 13.49
N SER A 361 4.51 -26.47 14.57
CA SER A 361 3.68 -26.39 15.77
C SER A 361 3.53 -24.95 16.24
N VAL A 362 2.29 -24.47 16.22
CA VAL A 362 1.85 -23.13 16.66
C VAL A 362 2.79 -22.02 16.17
N SER A 363 2.54 -21.52 14.97
CA SER A 363 3.27 -20.38 14.43
C SER A 363 2.76 -19.06 15.04
N TYR A 364 3.66 -18.11 15.30
CA TYR A 364 3.32 -16.75 15.78
C TYR A 364 4.03 -15.63 15.02
N GLY A 365 4.93 -15.98 14.11
CA GLY A 365 5.75 -15.04 13.36
C GLY A 365 6.03 -15.60 11.99
N LEU A 366 5.92 -14.72 10.98
CA LEU A 366 6.14 -15.04 9.58
C LEU A 366 6.98 -13.96 8.93
N TYR A 367 7.85 -14.40 8.04
CA TYR A 367 8.51 -13.56 7.05
C TYR A 367 8.60 -14.31 5.74
N VAL A 368 8.39 -13.62 4.63
CA VAL A 368 8.50 -14.20 3.29
C VAL A 368 9.54 -13.41 2.52
N ASP A 369 10.53 -14.08 1.95
CA ASP A 369 11.53 -13.44 1.09
C ASP A 369 11.03 -13.31 -0.36
N ASP A 370 11.84 -12.68 -1.21
CA ASP A 370 11.49 -12.31 -2.59
C ASP A 370 11.34 -13.52 -3.51
N GLN A 371 11.88 -14.65 -3.08
CA GLN A 371 11.74 -15.93 -3.74
C GLN A 371 10.49 -16.68 -3.24
N TYR A 372 9.71 -16.03 -2.38
CA TYR A 372 8.55 -16.55 -1.66
C TYR A 372 8.88 -17.69 -0.68
N ASN A 373 10.14 -17.79 -0.23
CA ASN A 373 10.48 -18.74 0.84
C ASN A 373 9.93 -18.21 2.17
N VAL A 374 9.37 -19.10 2.98
CA VAL A 374 8.63 -18.75 4.20
C VAL A 374 9.45 -19.11 5.43
N TYR A 375 9.79 -18.10 6.23
CA TYR A 375 10.36 -18.26 7.56
C TYR A 375 9.22 -18.30 8.57
N VAL A 376 9.21 -19.32 9.43
CA VAL A 376 8.15 -19.55 10.42
C VAL A 376 8.79 -19.67 11.80
N SER A 377 8.39 -18.83 12.75
CA SER A 377 8.72 -19.04 14.16
C SER A 377 7.70 -19.98 14.79
N GLU A 378 8.17 -21.10 15.33
CA GLU A 378 7.36 -22.14 15.93
C GLU A 378 7.46 -22.03 17.45
N TYR A 379 6.36 -21.62 18.09
CA TYR A 379 6.32 -21.31 19.51
C TYR A 379 6.53 -22.56 20.36
N GLU A 380 5.81 -23.65 20.07
CA GLU A 380 5.92 -24.90 20.84
C GLU A 380 7.19 -25.69 20.49
N ASN A 381 7.65 -25.62 19.24
CA ASN A 381 8.87 -26.32 18.82
C ASN A 381 10.17 -25.54 19.12
N HIS A 382 10.05 -24.32 19.66
CA HIS A 382 11.18 -23.49 20.09
C HIS A 382 12.24 -23.30 18.99
N ARG A 383 11.78 -23.02 17.77
CA ARG A 383 12.65 -22.95 16.58
C ARG A 383 12.12 -21.97 15.55
N VAL A 384 12.96 -21.68 14.57
CA VAL A 384 12.56 -21.04 13.31
C VAL A 384 12.91 -21.96 12.16
N THR A 385 11.94 -22.23 11.28
CA THR A 385 12.13 -23.03 10.06
C THR A 385 11.98 -22.18 8.81
N LEU A 386 12.73 -22.52 7.76
CA LEU A 386 12.65 -21.95 6.42
C LEU A 386 12.07 -22.97 5.44
N TRP A 387 11.00 -22.59 4.76
CA TRP A 387 10.28 -23.41 3.78
C TRP A 387 10.47 -22.80 2.40
N MET A 388 11.06 -23.58 1.48
CA MET A 388 11.40 -23.07 0.16
C MET A 388 10.20 -23.13 -0.78
N ASN A 389 10.03 -22.12 -1.64
CA ASN A 389 8.92 -22.01 -2.61
C ASN A 389 9.00 -23.01 -3.80
N ASN A 390 9.89 -23.99 -3.75
CA ASN A 390 10.06 -24.99 -4.80
C ASN A 390 9.34 -26.32 -4.48
N ASN A 391 8.15 -26.24 -3.87
CA ASN A 391 7.33 -27.38 -3.45
C ASN A 391 8.02 -28.33 -2.46
N LYS A 392 8.93 -27.83 -1.62
CA LYS A 392 9.47 -28.64 -0.53
C LYS A 392 8.43 -28.84 0.55
N THR A 393 8.15 -30.10 0.88
CA THR A 393 7.30 -30.52 2.00
C THR A 393 8.04 -30.54 3.34
N ILE A 394 9.34 -30.25 3.34
CA ILE A 394 10.21 -30.29 4.52
C ILE A 394 10.87 -28.93 4.70
N GLY A 395 10.67 -28.32 5.87
CA GLY A 395 11.35 -27.11 6.30
C GLY A 395 12.83 -27.34 6.64
N ARG A 396 13.61 -26.28 6.62
CA ARG A 396 15.01 -26.27 7.05
C ARG A 396 15.12 -25.54 8.39
N LEU A 397 15.75 -26.15 9.38
CA LEU A 397 16.05 -25.47 10.64
C LEU A 397 17.03 -24.31 10.38
N VAL A 398 16.67 -23.10 10.80
CA VAL A 398 17.50 -21.89 10.64
C VAL A 398 17.78 -21.16 11.94
N ALA A 399 17.05 -21.45 13.03
CA ALA A 399 17.39 -21.02 14.39
C ALA A 399 16.74 -21.92 15.44
N GLY A 400 17.38 -22.08 16.60
CA GLY A 400 16.85 -22.87 17.71
C GLY A 400 16.82 -24.39 17.43
N GLY A 401 15.80 -25.08 17.94
CA GLY A 401 15.61 -26.52 17.72
C GLY A 401 16.46 -27.46 18.59
N ASN A 402 17.22 -26.91 19.54
CA ASN A 402 18.05 -27.67 20.50
C ASN A 402 17.39 -27.76 21.89
N GLY A 403 16.06 -27.88 21.93
CA GLY A 403 15.26 -27.78 23.16
C GLY A 403 15.02 -26.33 23.60
N ASN A 404 14.18 -26.15 24.63
CA ASN A 404 14.02 -24.84 25.27
C ASN A 404 15.16 -24.55 26.23
N GLY A 405 15.61 -23.29 26.23
CA GLY A 405 16.62 -22.83 27.18
C GLY A 405 17.26 -21.52 26.75
N THR A 406 18.22 -21.06 27.55
CA THR A 406 18.87 -19.75 27.41
C THR A 406 20.21 -19.82 26.67
N ALA A 407 20.68 -21.01 26.27
CA ALA A 407 21.90 -21.14 25.49
C ALA A 407 21.80 -20.40 24.14
N SER A 408 22.94 -20.07 23.54
CA SER A 408 23.02 -19.32 22.27
C SER A 408 22.34 -20.05 21.11
N ASN A 409 22.32 -21.38 21.12
CA ASN A 409 21.68 -22.24 20.13
C ASN A 409 20.24 -22.69 20.51
N GLN A 410 19.70 -22.19 21.62
CA GLN A 410 18.35 -22.47 22.10
C GLN A 410 17.46 -21.24 22.00
N LEU A 411 16.15 -21.49 21.86
CA LEU A 411 15.09 -20.50 21.94
C LEU A 411 14.05 -21.00 22.95
N ASN A 412 13.17 -20.13 23.43
CA ASN A 412 12.07 -20.50 24.30
C ASN A 412 10.82 -19.71 23.89
N CYS A 413 9.91 -20.42 23.20
CA CYS A 413 8.66 -19.87 22.70
C CYS A 413 8.83 -18.64 21.79
N PRO A 414 9.65 -18.70 20.72
CA PRO A 414 9.89 -17.55 19.86
C PRO A 414 8.59 -17.03 19.23
N ARG A 415 8.44 -15.70 19.19
CA ARG A 415 7.29 -15.02 18.57
C ARG A 415 7.75 -14.25 17.33
N GLY A 416 7.50 -12.93 17.26
CA GLY A 416 7.81 -12.12 16.10
C GLY A 416 9.26 -12.25 15.65
N ILE A 417 9.42 -12.36 14.33
CA ILE A 417 10.72 -12.42 13.66
C ILE A 417 10.85 -11.27 12.67
N HIS A 418 12.08 -10.82 12.47
CA HIS A 418 12.44 -9.92 11.39
C HIS A 418 13.64 -10.51 10.65
N VAL A 419 13.49 -10.72 9.35
CA VAL A 419 14.55 -11.25 8.50
C VAL A 419 15.01 -10.15 7.56
N THR A 420 16.32 -9.99 7.47
CA THR A 420 16.96 -9.03 6.55
C THR A 420 17.27 -9.70 5.21
N THR A 421 17.53 -8.91 4.17
CA THR A 421 17.80 -9.41 2.80
C THR A 421 19.03 -10.33 2.72
N ASN A 422 19.98 -10.21 3.67
CA ASN A 422 21.13 -11.12 3.75
C ASN A 422 20.82 -12.45 4.47
N GLY A 423 19.59 -12.66 4.94
CA GLY A 423 19.15 -13.84 5.66
C GLY A 423 19.45 -13.82 7.17
N THR A 424 19.87 -12.70 7.74
CA THR A 424 19.98 -12.55 9.20
C THR A 424 18.58 -12.45 9.80
N ILE A 425 18.33 -13.23 10.85
CA ILE A 425 17.06 -13.33 11.56
C ILE A 425 17.21 -12.70 12.94
N TYR A 426 16.33 -11.77 13.28
CA TYR A 426 16.12 -11.24 14.62
C TYR A 426 14.85 -11.85 15.20
N ILE A 427 14.94 -12.41 16.39
CA ILE A 427 13.89 -13.26 16.97
C ILE A 427 13.54 -12.71 18.35
N ALA A 428 12.26 -12.41 18.56
CA ALA A 428 11.72 -12.18 19.90
C ALA A 428 11.64 -13.51 20.65
N ASP A 429 12.67 -13.79 21.45
CA ASP A 429 12.80 -15.00 22.25
C ASP A 429 12.01 -14.82 23.56
N TYR A 430 10.69 -14.92 23.41
CA TYR A 430 9.67 -14.40 24.33
C TYR A 430 9.88 -14.80 25.79
N ASN A 431 10.07 -16.10 26.08
CA ASN A 431 10.22 -16.58 27.45
C ASN A 431 11.64 -16.42 28.00
N ASN A 432 12.62 -16.17 27.14
CA ASN A 432 13.98 -15.85 27.56
C ASN A 432 14.22 -14.34 27.70
N HIS A 433 13.19 -13.51 27.45
CA HIS A 433 13.21 -12.07 27.67
C HIS A 433 14.35 -11.35 26.93
N ARG A 434 14.63 -11.80 25.71
CA ARG A 434 15.73 -11.29 24.88
C ARG A 434 15.35 -11.22 23.41
N ILE A 435 16.15 -10.49 22.64
CA ILE A 435 16.18 -10.60 21.19
C ILE A 435 17.45 -11.35 20.79
N GLN A 436 17.28 -12.44 20.05
CA GLN A 436 18.38 -13.22 19.46
C GLN A 436 18.58 -12.82 18.01
N LYS A 437 19.83 -12.63 17.59
CA LYS A 437 20.22 -12.45 16.19
C LYS A 437 20.96 -13.71 15.72
N TRP A 438 20.51 -14.27 14.61
CA TRP A 438 21.10 -15.43 13.94
C TRP A 438 21.48 -15.03 12.52
N THR A 439 22.73 -15.27 12.12
CA THR A 439 23.13 -15.08 10.72
C THR A 439 22.79 -16.31 9.90
N ARG A 440 22.75 -16.14 8.57
CA ARG A 440 22.47 -17.24 7.65
C ARG A 440 23.42 -18.42 7.94
N ASP A 441 22.84 -19.60 8.11
CA ASP A 441 23.53 -20.88 8.36
C ASP A 441 24.34 -20.96 9.67
N ALA A 442 24.14 -20.03 10.61
CA ALA A 442 24.75 -20.09 11.93
C ALA A 442 24.17 -21.26 12.76
N SER A 443 25.02 -21.93 13.54
CA SER A 443 24.62 -22.98 14.50
C SER A 443 24.14 -22.43 15.84
N SER A 444 24.40 -21.15 16.12
CA SER A 444 23.99 -20.45 17.33
C SER A 444 23.77 -18.97 17.04
N GLY A 445 22.97 -18.31 17.88
CA GLY A 445 22.73 -16.87 17.83
C GLY A 445 23.46 -16.13 18.93
N TRP A 446 23.26 -14.81 18.94
CA TRP A 446 23.77 -13.92 19.97
C TRP A 446 22.67 -12.97 20.44
N THR A 447 22.66 -12.71 21.74
CA THR A 447 21.72 -11.77 22.36
C THR A 447 22.10 -10.35 21.98
N VAL A 448 21.18 -9.64 21.32
CA VAL A 448 21.38 -8.25 20.85
C VAL A 448 20.54 -7.24 21.63
N ALA A 449 19.57 -7.71 22.41
CA ALA A 449 18.82 -6.90 23.35
C ALA A 449 18.24 -7.75 24.48
N GLY A 450 18.06 -7.15 25.65
CA GLY A 450 17.63 -7.86 26.87
C GLY A 450 18.75 -8.65 27.55
N GLN A 451 18.41 -9.26 28.68
CA GLN A 451 19.29 -10.14 29.43
C GLN A 451 18.70 -11.55 29.41
N SER A 452 19.49 -12.50 28.92
CA SER A 452 19.03 -13.86 28.69
C SER A 452 18.53 -14.53 29.97
N GLY A 453 17.22 -14.83 30.01
CA GLY A 453 16.56 -15.46 31.17
C GLY A 453 16.24 -14.51 32.33
N VAL A 454 16.44 -13.20 32.16
CA VAL A 454 16.20 -12.20 33.21
C VAL A 454 15.15 -11.19 32.74
N ASN A 455 13.95 -11.25 33.31
CA ASN A 455 12.94 -10.22 33.10
C ASN A 455 13.21 -8.99 33.97
N GLY A 456 12.77 -7.84 33.48
CA GLY A 456 12.77 -6.60 34.27
C GLY A 456 12.50 -5.37 33.40
N SER A 457 12.48 -4.21 34.04
CA SER A 457 12.12 -2.93 33.41
C SER A 457 13.30 -1.96 33.26
N SER A 458 14.51 -2.35 33.68
CA SER A 458 15.72 -1.55 33.44
C SER A 458 16.00 -1.36 31.94
N SER A 459 16.91 -0.44 31.59
CA SER A 459 17.34 -0.19 30.22
C SER A 459 17.94 -1.43 29.55
N ARG A 460 18.49 -2.37 30.32
CA ARG A 460 19.12 -3.61 29.81
C ARG A 460 18.17 -4.79 29.73
N GLN A 461 16.97 -4.66 30.29
CA GLN A 461 16.04 -5.77 30.48
C GLN A 461 14.82 -5.59 29.59
N LEU A 462 14.26 -6.73 29.21
CA LEU A 462 12.96 -6.85 28.55
C LEU A 462 12.09 -7.75 29.42
N TRP A 463 10.80 -7.76 29.15
CA TRP A 463 9.85 -8.67 29.76
C TRP A 463 8.85 -9.12 28.70
N ASN A 464 9.03 -10.37 28.27
CA ASN A 464 8.21 -11.03 27.27
C ASN A 464 8.05 -10.22 25.97
N PRO A 465 9.16 -9.94 25.24
CA PRO A 465 9.07 -9.23 23.98
C PRO A 465 8.27 -10.05 22.96
N THR A 466 7.32 -9.43 22.26
CA THR A 466 6.47 -10.14 21.27
C THR A 466 6.85 -9.85 19.83
N ALA A 467 7.42 -8.67 19.55
CA ALA A 467 7.79 -8.25 18.21
C ALA A 467 9.13 -7.50 18.20
N VAL A 468 9.85 -7.65 17.09
CA VAL A 468 11.08 -6.90 16.80
C VAL A 468 11.01 -6.37 15.37
N LEU A 469 11.37 -5.11 15.18
CA LEU A 469 11.57 -4.49 13.87
C LEU A 469 13.01 -3.96 13.81
N VAL A 470 13.62 -4.00 12.64
CA VAL A 470 14.96 -3.46 12.40
C VAL A 470 14.84 -2.36 11.38
N ASP A 471 15.34 -1.16 11.70
CA ASP A 471 15.41 -0.06 10.71
C ASP A 471 16.63 -0.19 9.78
N GLN A 472 16.71 0.67 8.78
CA GLN A 472 17.83 0.74 7.84
C GLN A 472 19.19 1.07 8.48
N TYR A 473 19.19 1.61 9.71
CA TYR A 473 20.39 1.90 10.48
C TYR A 473 20.73 0.77 11.46
N ASN A 474 20.04 -0.37 11.36
CA ASN A 474 20.13 -1.53 12.23
C ASN A 474 19.69 -1.27 13.69
N ASN A 475 18.96 -0.19 13.98
CA ASN A 475 18.33 -0.03 15.28
C ASN A 475 17.20 -1.04 15.42
N LEU A 476 17.13 -1.68 16.58
CA LEU A 476 16.02 -2.57 16.92
C LEU A 476 14.93 -1.77 17.61
N PHE A 477 13.70 -1.95 17.16
CA PHE A 477 12.50 -1.54 17.87
C PHE A 477 11.86 -2.80 18.43
N ILE A 478 11.58 -2.81 19.72
CA ILE A 478 11.15 -4.01 20.45
C ILE A 478 9.87 -3.69 21.19
N LEU A 479 8.83 -4.50 20.95
CA LEU A 479 7.59 -4.46 21.70
C LEU A 479 7.78 -5.25 22.99
N ASP A 480 8.10 -4.52 24.05
CA ASP A 480 8.42 -5.04 25.39
C ASP A 480 7.13 -5.18 26.21
N THR A 481 6.31 -6.15 25.80
CA THR A 481 4.87 -6.21 26.09
C THR A 481 4.52 -6.17 27.56
N ARG A 482 5.21 -6.92 28.43
CA ARG A 482 4.87 -6.94 29.87
C ARG A 482 5.36 -5.69 30.60
N ASN A 483 6.30 -4.95 30.03
CA ASN A 483 6.68 -3.62 30.48
C ASN A 483 5.86 -2.50 29.81
N THR A 484 4.85 -2.86 28.99
CA THR A 484 3.93 -1.95 28.29
C THR A 484 4.65 -0.79 27.61
N ARG A 485 5.74 -1.09 26.89
CA ARG A 485 6.58 -0.08 26.24
C ARG A 485 7.16 -0.58 24.93
N ILE A 486 7.62 0.37 24.13
CA ILE A 486 8.43 0.08 22.95
C ILE A 486 9.80 0.66 23.18
N GLN A 487 10.82 -0.18 23.03
CA GLN A 487 12.21 0.22 23.20
C GLN A 487 12.92 0.32 21.85
N LYS A 488 13.80 1.31 21.74
CA LYS A 488 14.82 1.40 20.69
C LYS A 488 16.16 0.96 21.26
N TRP A 489 16.84 0.05 20.55
CA TRP A 489 18.18 -0.43 20.86
C TRP A 489 19.09 -0.17 19.66
N PRO A 490 20.05 0.77 19.77
CA PRO A 490 21.03 0.99 18.71
C PRO A 490 21.93 -0.23 18.47
N PRO A 491 22.51 -0.39 17.28
CA PRO A 491 23.44 -1.47 16.98
C PRO A 491 24.60 -1.51 17.98
N GLY A 492 24.85 -2.67 18.59
CA GLY A 492 25.94 -2.87 19.55
C GLY A 492 25.70 -2.24 20.93
N SER A 493 24.57 -1.55 21.15
CA SER A 493 24.20 -1.06 22.47
C SER A 493 23.83 -2.21 23.40
N ILE A 494 24.23 -2.11 24.66
CA ILE A 494 23.77 -3.00 25.74
C ILE A 494 22.57 -2.43 26.51
N ASP A 495 22.22 -1.17 26.23
CA ASP A 495 21.12 -0.44 26.86
C ASP A 495 20.10 0.00 25.79
N GLY A 496 18.83 -0.17 26.11
CA GLY A 496 17.70 0.36 25.37
C GLY A 496 17.17 1.67 25.93
N SER A 497 16.48 2.42 25.07
CA SER A 497 15.71 3.60 25.45
C SER A 497 14.23 3.42 25.10
N THR A 498 13.34 3.69 26.04
CA THR A 498 11.89 3.74 25.76
C THR A 498 11.58 4.85 24.77
N VAL A 499 10.97 4.51 23.63
CA VAL A 499 10.50 5.49 22.64
C VAL A 499 9.01 5.79 22.78
N ILE A 500 8.21 4.81 23.23
CA ILE A 500 6.78 4.95 23.51
C ILE A 500 6.45 4.18 24.79
N SER A 501 5.71 4.82 25.70
CA SER A 501 5.06 4.15 26.82
C SER A 501 3.58 3.93 26.48
N ILE A 502 3.08 2.73 26.70
CA ILE A 502 1.71 2.32 26.39
C ILE A 502 0.95 2.10 27.72
N PRO A 503 -0.37 2.37 27.81
CA PRO A 503 -1.13 2.12 29.03
C PRO A 503 -0.99 0.67 29.54
N ALA A 504 -1.02 0.46 30.86
CA ALA A 504 -0.83 -0.85 31.48
C ALA A 504 -1.94 -1.88 31.12
N SER A 505 -3.12 -1.40 30.72
CA SER A 505 -4.20 -2.25 30.18
C SER A 505 -3.95 -2.71 28.74
N PHE A 506 -2.88 -2.29 28.09
CA PHE A 506 -2.57 -2.64 26.71
C PHE A 506 -1.86 -3.98 26.63
N ILE A 507 -2.32 -4.86 25.73
CA ILE A 507 -1.59 -6.10 25.40
C ILE A 507 -1.15 -6.03 23.94
N GLY A 508 0.14 -5.75 23.76
CA GLY A 508 0.77 -5.65 22.45
C GLY A 508 1.16 -7.00 21.87
N TYR A 509 0.54 -7.38 20.75
CA TYR A 509 0.89 -8.62 20.04
C TYR A 509 1.83 -8.39 18.85
N SER A 510 1.65 -7.30 18.10
CA SER A 510 2.45 -6.98 16.92
C SER A 510 2.60 -5.48 16.72
N MET A 511 3.66 -5.08 16.03
CA MET A 511 3.91 -3.70 15.63
C MET A 511 4.51 -3.61 14.22
N ARG A 512 4.26 -2.50 13.52
CA ARG A 512 4.80 -2.19 12.19
C ARG A 512 5.00 -0.68 12.02
N PHE A 513 5.86 -0.29 11.07
CA PHE A 513 5.91 1.09 10.60
C PHE A 513 4.96 1.27 9.41
N ASP A 514 4.25 2.39 9.35
CA ASP A 514 3.56 2.82 8.13
C ASP A 514 4.50 3.59 7.18
N GLN A 515 3.99 4.03 6.03
CA GLN A 515 4.78 4.75 5.03
C GLN A 515 5.29 6.13 5.49
N ALA A 516 4.61 6.73 6.47
CA ALA A 516 5.01 7.99 7.07
C ALA A 516 6.05 7.80 8.19
N GLY A 517 6.32 6.55 8.59
CA GLY A 517 7.22 6.20 9.69
C GLY A 517 6.54 6.21 11.06
N ASN A 518 5.21 6.32 11.11
CA ASN A 518 4.47 6.18 12.37
C ASN A 518 4.57 4.74 12.84
N LEU A 519 4.56 4.56 14.16
CA LEU A 519 4.59 3.22 14.74
C LEU A 519 3.17 2.77 15.04
N LEU A 520 2.76 1.68 14.43
CA LEU A 520 1.45 1.08 14.63
C LEU A 520 1.58 -0.17 15.50
N VAL A 521 0.61 -0.41 16.37
CA VAL A 521 0.62 -1.52 17.33
C VAL A 521 -0.78 -2.09 17.46
N VAL A 522 -0.87 -3.42 17.55
CA VAL A 522 -2.12 -4.12 17.87
C VAL A 522 -2.33 -4.12 19.37
N ASP A 523 -3.47 -3.60 19.80
CA ASP A 523 -4.01 -3.72 21.15
C ASP A 523 -4.93 -4.93 21.21
N GLY A 524 -4.40 -6.07 21.62
CA GLY A 524 -5.17 -7.30 21.71
C GLY A 524 -6.33 -7.21 22.69
N LEU A 525 -6.11 -6.54 23.83
CA LEU A 525 -7.13 -6.45 24.89
C LEU A 525 -8.32 -5.59 24.44
N HIS A 526 -8.05 -4.43 23.84
CA HIS A 526 -9.10 -3.50 23.40
C HIS A 526 -9.50 -3.68 21.93
N LYS A 527 -9.07 -4.78 21.28
CA LYS A 527 -9.50 -5.20 19.94
C LYS A 527 -9.32 -4.10 18.88
N ARG A 528 -8.16 -3.45 18.87
CA ARG A 528 -7.92 -2.27 18.03
C ARG A 528 -6.49 -2.18 17.53
N ILE A 529 -6.29 -1.38 16.49
CA ILE A 529 -4.97 -0.99 16.00
C ILE A 529 -4.78 0.48 16.28
N ILE A 530 -3.68 0.81 16.95
CA ILE A 530 -3.33 2.18 17.30
C ILE A 530 -2.08 2.63 16.54
N SER A 531 -2.04 3.91 16.18
CA SER A 531 -0.90 4.56 15.55
C SER A 531 -0.32 5.63 16.46
N PHE A 532 0.99 5.62 16.63
CA PHE A 532 1.77 6.66 17.29
C PHE A 532 2.44 7.50 16.20
N PRO A 533 1.97 8.74 15.95
CA PRO A 533 2.52 9.58 14.90
C PRO A 533 3.94 10.03 15.20
N VAL A 534 4.79 10.17 14.18
CA VAL A 534 6.05 10.88 14.31
C VAL A 534 5.79 12.39 14.36
N VAL A 535 6.43 13.09 15.29
CA VAL A 535 6.38 14.54 15.48
C VAL A 535 7.79 15.15 15.47
N CYS A 536 7.88 16.38 14.97
CA CYS A 536 9.11 17.18 14.85
C CYS A 536 8.89 18.54 15.51
N SER A 537 9.87 19.10 16.21
CA SER A 537 9.78 20.42 16.86
C SER A 537 10.07 21.59 15.92
N SER A 538 10.73 21.34 14.78
CA SER A 538 10.88 22.30 13.69
C SER A 538 10.00 21.92 12.49
N ASN A 539 9.52 22.92 11.73
CA ASN A 539 8.67 22.81 10.54
C ASN A 539 9.31 22.05 9.34
N ALA A 540 10.21 21.09 9.59
CA ALA A 540 10.79 20.22 8.58
C ALA A 540 9.81 19.08 8.26
N THR A 541 9.24 19.09 7.05
CA THR A 541 8.37 18.01 6.52
C THR A 541 9.16 16.79 6.05
N GLY A 542 10.22 16.42 6.76
CA GLY A 542 11.06 15.27 6.45
C GLY A 542 10.45 13.97 6.98
N ARG A 543 10.36 12.92 6.14
CA ARG A 543 10.13 11.55 6.63
C ARG A 543 11.31 11.14 7.50
N VAL A 544 11.03 10.64 8.70
CA VAL A 544 12.03 10.48 9.77
C VAL A 544 12.73 9.13 9.70
N PHE A 545 12.09 8.14 9.10
CA PHE A 545 12.66 6.81 8.92
C PHE A 545 12.42 6.43 7.46
N SER A 546 13.46 6.47 6.62
CA SER A 546 13.32 5.77 5.35
C SER A 546 13.13 4.28 5.63
N ARG A 547 12.23 3.70 4.83
CA ARG A 547 11.66 2.37 4.95
C ARG A 547 12.68 1.37 5.50
N PRO A 548 12.39 0.65 6.60
CA PRO A 548 13.10 -0.59 6.82
C PRO A 548 12.93 -1.44 5.57
N THR A 549 14.03 -1.89 4.97
CA THR A 549 14.08 -2.69 3.74
C THR A 549 13.27 -4.00 3.82
N SER A 550 12.66 -4.31 4.97
CA SER A 550 11.84 -5.50 5.20
C SER A 550 10.43 -5.48 4.58
N VAL A 551 10.02 -4.41 3.88
CA VAL A 551 8.73 -4.36 3.16
C VAL A 551 8.89 -4.01 1.68
N LEU A 552 10.12 -3.94 1.16
CA LEU A 552 10.37 -3.75 -0.27
C LEU A 552 11.41 -4.72 -0.76
N THR A 553 11.05 -5.98 -0.82
CA THR A 553 11.55 -6.76 -1.92
C THR A 553 10.43 -7.69 -2.41
#